data_AF-A0A6G3XA89-F1
#
_entry.id   AF-A0A6G3XA89-F1
#
_cell.length_a   1.000
_cell.length_b   1.000
_cell.length_c   1.000
_cell.angle_alpha   90.00
_cell.angle_beta   90.00
_cell.angle_gamma   90.00
#
_symmetry.space_group_name_H-M   'P 1'
#
loop_
_entity.id
_entity.type
_entity.pdbx_description
1 polymer ?
#
loop_
_entity_poly.entity_id
_entity_poly.type
_entity_poly.pdbx_seq_one_letter_code
_entity_poly.pdbx_strand_id
1 'polypeptide(L)' 'ARAAARIDHPSVVTVHDVVVEDGKPWIVMELVRGPSLGDRLQEGTLDPREAARIGLAVLDALTAAHAIGILHRDVKPDNV' A
#
# COMPACT_ATOMS: atom_id res chain seq x y z
N ALA A 1 14.74 -9.49 -14.40
CA ALA A 1 13.52 -8.77 -14.02
C ALA A 1 12.34 -9.73 -14.06
N ARG A 2 11.67 -9.93 -12.93
CA ARG A 2 10.39 -10.65 -12.88
C ARG A 2 9.35 -9.57 -12.59
N ALA A 3 8.45 -9.30 -13.54
CA ALA A 3 7.41 -8.30 -13.33
C ALA A 3 6.48 -8.79 -12.20
N ALA A 4 6.43 -8.06 -11.09
CA ALA A 4 5.41 -8.27 -10.07
C ALA A 4 4.02 -8.01 -10.70
N ALA A 5 2.99 -8.72 -10.23
CA ALA A 5 1.63 -8.40 -10.61
C ALA A 5 1.35 -6.93 -10.25
N ARG A 6 1.06 -6.10 -11.25
CA ARG A 6 0.77 -4.69 -11.05
C ARG A 6 -0.72 -4.50 -10.88
N ILE A 7 -1.11 -3.93 -9.74
CA ILE A 7 -2.41 -3.30 -9.57
C ILE A 7 -2.23 -1.84 -10.00
N ASP A 8 -2.85 -1.44 -11.10
CA ASP A 8 -2.84 -0.05 -11.55
C ASP A 8 -3.98 0.70 -10.83
N HIS A 9 -3.66 1.30 -9.68
CA HIS A 9 -4.62 2.02 -8.85
C HIS A 9 -3.92 3.15 -8.08
N PRO A 10 -4.50 4.37 -8.01
CA PRO A 10 -3.85 5.52 -7.38
C PRO A 10 -3.57 5.37 -5.87
N SER A 11 -4.27 4.43 -5.21
CA SER A 11 -4.08 4.11 -3.79
C SER A 11 -3.27 2.84 -3.55
N VAL A 12 -2.54 2.35 -4.57
CA VAL A 12 -1.63 1.19 -4.45
C VAL A 12 -0.23 1.63 -4.87
N VAL A 13 0.76 1.39 -4.01
CA VAL A 13 2.18 1.66 -4.31
C VAL A 13 2.63 0.85 -5.50
N THR A 14 3.20 1.53 -6.50
CA THR A 14 3.69 0.86 -7.70
C THR A 14 4.99 0.10 -7.42
N VAL A 15 5.01 -1.20 -7.69
CA VAL A 15 6.25 -1.99 -7.76
C VAL A 15 6.86 -1.83 -9.16
N HIS A 16 8.08 -1.31 -9.21
CA HIS A 16 8.81 -1.07 -10.44
C HIS A 16 9.55 -2.32 -10.92
N ASP A 17 10.27 -3.02 -10.04
CA ASP A 17 11.00 -4.25 -10.37
C ASP A 17 11.22 -5.14 -9.13
N VAL A 18 11.56 -6.41 -9.38
CA VAL A 18 12.07 -7.35 -8.38
C VAL A 18 13.40 -7.91 -8.89
N VAL A 19 14.46 -7.65 -8.13
CA VAL A 19 15.84 -8.02 -8.44
C VAL A 19 16.33 -9.06 -7.43
N VAL A 20 17.27 -9.92 -7.84
CA VAL A 20 17.94 -10.85 -6.93
C VAL A 20 19.42 -10.50 -6.92
N GLU A 21 19.95 -10.15 -5.75
CA GLU A 21 21.35 -9.82 -5.52
C GLU A 21 21.87 -10.67 -4.36
N ASP A 22 23.00 -11.35 -4.57
CA ASP A 22 23.57 -12.31 -3.60
C ASP A 22 22.57 -13.35 -3.07
N GLY A 23 21.68 -13.81 -3.95
CA GLY A 23 20.63 -14.79 -3.62
C GLY A 23 19.47 -14.22 -2.77
N LYS A 24 19.44 -12.91 -2.49
CA LYS A 24 18.37 -12.25 -1.75
C LYS A 24 17.46 -11.45 -2.68
N PRO A 25 16.13 -11.53 -2.52
CA PRO A 25 15.21 -10.72 -3.31
C PRO A 25 15.17 -9.27 -2.79
N TRP A 26 15.22 -8.33 -3.72
CA TRP A 26 15.04 -6.90 -3.50
C TRP A 26 13.83 -6.42 -4.31
N ILE A 27 12.99 -5.59 -3.70
CA ILE A 27 11.82 -4.99 -4.37
C ILE A 27 12.10 -3.51 -4.57
N VAL A 28 12.03 -3.07 -5.82
CA VAL A 28 12.10 -1.66 -6.20
C VAL A 28 10.67 -1.17 -6.37
N MET A 29 10.28 -0.18 -5.58
CA MET A 29 8.91 0.37 -5.58
C MET A 29 8.93 1.90 -5.50
N GLU A 30 7.78 2.50 -5.74
CA GLU A 30 7.54 3.93 -5.57
C GLU A 30 7.90 4.39 -4.14
N LEU A 31 8.57 5.55 -4.06
CA LEU A 31 8.83 6.20 -2.78
C LEU A 31 7.66 7.12 -2.42
N VAL A 32 6.82 6.68 -1.49
CA VAL A 32 5.80 7.53 -0.88
C VAL A 32 6.46 8.43 0.16
N ARG A 33 6.28 9.75 0.03
CA ARG A 33 6.81 10.74 0.98
C ARG A 33 5.76 11.08 2.02
N GLY A 34 6.13 10.96 3.29
CA GLY A 34 5.27 11.29 4.42
C GLY A 34 5.32 10.20 5.49
N PRO A 35 4.72 10.47 6.67
CA PRO A 35 4.53 9.45 7.68
C PRO A 35 3.48 8.43 7.23
N SER A 36 3.55 7.21 7.78
CA SER A 36 2.43 6.26 7.67
C SER A 36 1.22 6.77 8.45
N LEU A 37 0.03 6.22 8.19
CA LEU A 37 -1.13 6.43 9.04
C LEU A 37 -0.86 5.95 10.47
N GLY A 38 -0.08 4.89 10.64
CA GLY A 38 0.38 4.40 11.94
C GLY A 38 1.13 5.46 12.74
N ASP A 39 2.12 6.10 12.12
CA ASP A 39 2.87 7.22 12.70
C ASP A 39 1.94 8.38 13.05
N ARG A 40 1.05 8.76 12.11
CA ARG A 40 0.10 9.86 12.33
C ARG A 40 -0.84 9.59 13.51
N LEU A 41 -1.24 8.35 13.73
CA LEU A 41 -2.13 7.97 14.83
C LEU A 41 -1.43 8.00 16.20
N GLN A 42 -0.09 8.00 16.27
CA GLN A 42 0.63 8.26 17.52
C GLN A 42 0.43 9.68 18.04
N GLU A 43 0.11 10.63 17.15
CA GLU A 43 -0.17 12.03 17.49
C GLU A 43 -1.61 12.25 17.97
N GLY A 44 -2.46 11.22 17.90
CA GLY A 44 -3.86 11.25 18.30
C GLY A 44 -4.81 10.80 17.20
N THR A 45 -6.08 10.62 17.57
CA THR A 45 -7.12 10.13 16.65
C THR A 45 -7.44 11.13 15.54
N LEU A 46 -7.93 10.61 14.41
CA LEU A 46 -8.40 11.42 13.30
C LEU A 46 -9.81 11.97 13.54
N ASP A 47 -10.13 13.09 12.90
CA ASP A 47 -11.52 13.53 12.72
C ASP A 47 -12.30 12.46 11.94
N PRO A 48 -13.58 12.18 12.28
CA PRO A 48 -14.37 11.16 11.60
C PRO A 48 -14.44 11.31 10.07
N ARG A 49 -14.47 12.54 9.55
CA ARG A 49 -14.51 12.79 8.09
C ARG A 49 -13.19 12.37 7.44
N GLU A 50 -12.07 12.64 8.10
CA GLU A 50 -10.75 12.29 7.59
C GLU A 50 -10.53 10.77 7.64
N ALA A 51 -10.94 10.12 8.74
CA ALA A 51 -10.94 8.66 8.84
C ALA A 51 -11.78 8.02 7.72
N ALA A 52 -12.97 8.57 7.43
CA ALA A 52 -13.81 8.09 6.33
C ALA A 52 -13.16 8.28 4.95
N ARG A 53 -12.51 9.43 4.72
CA ARG A 53 -11.79 9.71 3.46
C ARG A 53 -10.66 8.71 3.22
N ILE A 54 -9.85 8.42 4.24
CA ILE A 54 -8.76 7.45 4.17
C ILE A 54 -9.33 6.03 4.00
N GLY A 55 -10.36 5.69 4.76
CA GLY A 55 -11.05 4.40 4.66
C GLY A 55 -11.58 4.11 3.26
N LEU A 56 -12.17 5.11 2.59
CA LEU A 56 -12.60 4.97 1.19
C LEU A 56 -11.42 4.63 0.26
N ALA A 57 -10.30 5.34 0.36
CA ALA A 57 -9.13 5.08 -0.47
C ALA A 57 -8.55 3.66 -0.26
N VAL A 58 -8.53 3.19 1.00
CA VAL A 58 -8.12 1.81 1.33
C VAL A 58 -9.10 0.80 0.73
N LEU A 59 -10.40 1.03 0.83
CA LEU A 59 -11.42 0.14 0.27
C LEU A 59 -11.37 0.09 -1.27
N ASP A 60 -11.10 1.22 -1.93
CA ASP A 60 -10.94 1.28 -3.38
C ASP A 60 -9.71 0.45 -3.82
N ALA A 61 -8.58 0.60 -3.13
CA ALA A 61 -7.37 -0.21 -3.37
C ALA A 61 -7.61 -1.72 -3.17
N LEU A 62 -8.27 -2.10 -2.07
CA LEU A 62 -8.59 -3.50 -1.80
C LEU A 62 -9.59 -4.07 -2.82
N THR A 63 -10.56 -3.26 -3.26
CA THR A 63 -11.50 -3.66 -4.31
C THR A 63 -10.76 -3.94 -5.63
N ALA A 64 -9.83 -3.07 -6.02
CA ALA A 64 -8.99 -3.28 -7.21
C ALA A 64 -8.12 -4.55 -7.09
N ALA A 65 -7.52 -4.79 -5.91
CA ALA A 65 -6.72 -5.99 -5.65
C ALA A 65 -7.57 -7.27 -5.72
N HIS A 66 -8.73 -7.26 -5.08
CA HIS A 66 -9.65 -8.41 -5.06
C HIS A 66 -10.19 -8.73 -6.46
N ALA A 67 -10.42 -7.73 -7.30
CA ALA A 67 -10.89 -7.92 -8.68
C ALA A 67 -9.94 -8.77 -9.53
N ILE A 68 -8.65 -8.82 -9.17
CA ILE A 68 -7.64 -9.67 -9.83
C ILE A 68 -7.20 -10.86 -8.96
N GLY A 69 -7.96 -11.18 -7.90
CA GLY A 69 -7.73 -12.34 -7.03
C GLY A 69 -6.59 -12.19 -6.02
N ILE A 70 -6.10 -10.97 -5.77
CA ILE A 70 -5.03 -10.72 -4.80
C ILE A 70 -5.64 -10.34 -3.45
N LEU A 71 -5.20 -11.01 -2.38
CA LEU A 71 -5.51 -10.64 -1.00
C LEU A 71 -4.31 -9.92 -0.37
N HIS A 72 -4.53 -8.74 0.23
CA HIS A 72 -3.45 -7.99 0.90
C HIS A 72 -2.93 -8.70 2.17
N ARG A 73 -3.85 -9.27 2.98
CA ARG A 73 -3.60 -10.04 4.22
C ARG A 73 -3.00 -9.28 5.42
N ASP A 74 -2.38 -8.12 5.21
CA ASP A 74 -1.78 -7.33 6.29
C ASP A 74 -2.30 -5.88 6.30
N VAL A 75 -3.62 -5.69 6.23
CA VAL A 75 -4.20 -4.33 6.24
C VAL A 75 -4.14 -3.78 7.66
N LYS A 76 -3.38 -2.70 7.85
CA LYS A 76 -3.19 -1.99 9.13
C LYS A 76 -2.67 -0.57 8.88
N PRO A 77 -2.75 0.35 9.86
CA PRO A 77 -2.29 1.73 9.70
C PRO A 77 -0.84 1.89 9.24
N ASP A 78 0.07 1.01 9.64
CA ASP A 78 1.49 1.09 9.22
C ASP A 78 1.70 0.82 7.72
N ASN A 79 0.71 0.25 7.05
CA ASN A 79 0.73 -0.07 5.61
C ASN A 79 -0.15 0.91 4.79
N VAL A 80 -0.47 2.09 5.36
CA VAL A 80 -1.23 3.17 4.73
C VAL A 80 -0.44 4.47 4.80
#